data_AF-A0A2A9EXY2-F1
#
_entry.id   AF-A0A2A9EXY2-F1
#
_cell.length_a   1.000
_cell.length_b   1.000
_cell.length_c   1.000
_cell.angle_alpha   90.00
_cell.angle_beta   90.00
_cell.angle_gamma   90.00
#
_symmetry.space_group_name_H-M   'P 1'
#
loop_
_entity.id
_entity.type
_entity.pdbx_description
1 polymer ?
#
loop_
_entity_poly.entity_id
_entity_poly.type
_entity_poly.pdbx_seq_one_letter_code
_entity_poly.pdbx_strand_id
1 'polypeptide(L)'
;MLPTSRLRQAVAASAVAAVLLTAGCSSSVWSDVTPSAPPSQVPVEVLGAQGAPPELEYPQPYAVSRAGSRTLLPGTGAVLEDGGPVLLDMYAEDGRDGSVISSTFTDAPSWYSMDPEALGQNLYDSLRGKRVGARVLLVEEDEGVPVVLVVDVLPTAATGETVEVPDGLPDVLQEPDGSPRVLVPDGDPPQDLVVQPVVRGNGGQVSVGQVVTARYVAVRWSDGTVVDSSWGEGVPPQSATIGIGQLVEAWDQGLLEQSVGSRVMLVAPPYLAHGGTNSELAEETMVYVVDILDARYQVTEELPPDEREGDGGTGDEASGGQQPAGTTEEG
;
A
#
# COMPACT_ATOMS: atom_id res chain seq x y z
N MET A 1 -21.52 -31.64 74.19
CA MET A 1 -20.44 -31.29 75.14
C MET A 1 -19.78 -30.00 74.66
N LEU A 2 -20.00 -28.89 75.37
CA LEU A 2 -19.17 -27.67 75.33
C LEU A 2 -18.15 -27.78 76.49
N PRO A 3 -17.14 -26.89 76.67
CA PRO A 3 -16.42 -25.98 75.76
C PRO A 3 -14.87 -26.20 75.93
N THR A 4 -13.93 -25.45 75.33
CA THR A 4 -13.35 -24.21 75.91
C THR A 4 -12.50 -23.43 74.90
N SER A 5 -12.77 -22.13 74.85
CA SER A 5 -12.02 -21.03 74.24
C SER A 5 -10.90 -20.48 75.14
N ARG A 6 -9.84 -19.93 74.55
CA ARG A 6 -9.05 -18.75 75.04
C ARG A 6 -8.56 -18.03 73.77
N LEU A 7 -8.97 -16.82 73.38
CA LEU A 7 -9.05 -15.47 73.98
C LEU A 7 -7.70 -14.77 74.25
N ARG A 8 -7.37 -13.85 73.32
CA ARG A 8 -6.71 -12.52 73.44
C ARG A 8 -5.32 -12.41 74.08
N GLN A 9 -4.39 -11.78 73.35
CA GLN A 9 -3.93 -10.41 73.66
C GLN A 9 -3.05 -9.83 72.54
N ALA A 10 -3.33 -8.58 72.18
CA ALA A 10 -2.51 -7.73 71.32
C ALA A 10 -1.58 -6.88 72.20
N VAL A 11 -0.33 -6.68 71.76
CA VAL A 11 0.52 -5.56 72.19
C VAL A 11 1.23 -5.04 70.94
N ALA A 12 1.02 -3.75 70.67
CA ALA A 12 1.71 -2.97 69.67
C ALA A 12 3.06 -2.51 70.20
N ALA A 13 4.09 -2.51 69.34
CA ALA A 13 5.25 -1.65 69.49
C ALA A 13 5.83 -1.33 68.10
N SER A 14 5.61 -0.10 67.66
CA SER A 14 6.21 0.51 66.49
C SER A 14 7.73 0.57 66.63
N ALA A 15 8.46 0.14 65.60
CA ALA A 15 9.82 0.55 65.35
C ALA A 15 9.94 0.94 63.87
N VAL A 16 10.06 2.24 63.63
CA VAL A 16 10.40 2.85 62.34
C VAL A 16 11.87 2.56 62.07
N ALA A 17 12.20 1.93 60.95
CA ALA A 17 13.55 1.88 60.40
C ALA A 17 13.53 1.89 58.86
N ALA A 18 13.88 3.06 58.34
CA ALA A 18 14.46 3.43 57.05
C ALA A 18 14.67 2.36 55.94
N VAL A 19 14.07 2.67 54.79
CA VAL A 19 14.65 2.81 53.44
C VAL A 19 15.66 1.74 52.96
N LEU A 20 15.23 0.96 51.96
CA LEU A 20 15.97 0.69 50.72
C LEU A 20 15.00 0.09 49.69
N LEU A 21 14.44 0.94 48.83
CA LEU A 21 13.72 0.53 47.63
C LEU A 21 14.75 0.08 46.58
N THR A 22 14.90 -1.23 46.40
CA THR A 22 15.56 -1.76 45.20
C THR A 22 14.57 -1.69 44.04
N ALA A 23 14.61 -0.56 43.32
CA ALA A 23 14.11 -0.51 41.95
C ALA A 23 15.00 -1.43 41.11
N GLY A 24 14.48 -2.62 40.78
CA GLY A 24 15.09 -3.49 39.77
C GLY A 24 14.88 -2.85 38.40
N CYS A 25 15.90 -2.15 37.91
CA CYS A 25 15.99 -1.72 36.53
C CYS A 25 16.14 -2.96 35.63
N SER A 26 15.13 -3.29 34.83
CA SER A 26 15.33 -4.08 33.63
C SER A 26 15.70 -3.14 32.48
N SER A 27 17.00 -2.96 32.28
CA SER A 27 17.59 -2.24 31.15
C SER A 27 17.82 -3.17 29.96
N SER A 28 17.90 -2.57 28.76
CA SER A 28 18.15 -3.12 27.41
C SER A 28 16.86 -3.54 26.67
N VAL A 29 16.44 -2.90 25.57
CA VAL A 29 17.19 -2.70 24.30
C VAL A 29 16.99 -1.30 23.68
N TRP A 30 16.28 -0.38 24.33
CA TRP A 30 15.86 0.89 23.71
C TRP A 30 16.54 2.06 24.41
N SER A 31 17.84 2.23 24.17
CA SER A 31 18.57 3.42 24.54
C SER A 31 19.55 3.67 23.41
N ASP A 32 19.56 4.91 22.91
CA ASP A 32 20.37 5.44 21.81
C ASP A 32 19.69 5.48 20.42
N VAL A 33 18.41 5.84 20.37
CA VAL A 33 17.92 6.66 19.24
C VAL A 33 17.99 8.11 19.69
N THR A 34 19.09 8.79 19.36
CA THR A 34 19.16 10.25 19.47
C THR A 34 18.22 10.84 18.41
N PRO A 35 17.16 11.59 18.80
CA PRO A 35 16.33 12.29 17.82
C PRO A 35 17.22 13.23 17.00
N SER A 36 17.13 13.15 15.67
CA SER A 36 17.75 14.15 14.79
C SER A 36 17.18 15.52 15.15
N ALA A 37 18.04 16.54 15.28
CA ALA A 37 17.61 17.89 15.60
C ALA A 37 16.59 18.39 14.56
N PRO A 38 15.50 19.08 14.96
CA PRO A 38 14.44 19.46 14.04
C PRO A 38 15.00 20.38 12.92
N PRO A 39 14.65 20.12 11.65
CA PRO A 39 14.92 21.04 10.57
C PRO A 39 14.01 22.26 10.73
N SER A 40 14.57 23.37 11.22
CA SER A 40 13.87 24.65 11.46
C SER A 40 12.89 24.65 12.67
N GLN A 41 12.69 25.84 13.26
CA GLN A 41 12.07 26.03 14.59
C GLN A 41 10.54 26.02 14.60
N VAL A 42 9.91 25.77 13.46
CA VAL A 42 8.46 25.68 13.34
C VAL A 42 8.08 24.22 13.08
N PRO A 43 7.41 23.54 14.03
CA PRO A 43 6.99 22.17 13.80
C PRO A 43 5.96 22.13 12.67
N VAL A 44 6.22 21.31 11.65
CA VAL A 44 5.17 20.80 10.77
C VAL A 44 4.49 19.66 11.51
N GLU A 45 3.20 19.78 11.77
CA GLU A 45 2.38 18.67 12.22
C GLU A 45 1.91 17.89 11.01
N VAL A 46 2.04 16.56 11.07
CA VAL A 46 1.63 15.65 10.00
C VAL A 46 0.56 14.75 10.57
N LEU A 47 -0.66 14.94 10.09
CA LEU A 47 -1.84 14.20 10.48
C LEU A 47 -2.16 13.13 9.42
N GLY A 48 -3.10 12.24 9.76
CA GLY A 48 -3.50 11.14 8.89
C GLY A 48 -2.75 9.82 9.15
N ALA A 49 -3.42 8.71 8.85
CA ALA A 49 -2.84 7.37 8.98
C ALA A 49 -1.83 7.09 7.86
N GLN A 50 -0.96 6.10 8.08
CA GLN A 50 -0.10 5.57 7.03
C GLN A 50 -0.94 4.92 5.92
N GLY A 51 -0.59 5.17 4.65
CA GLY A 51 -1.36 4.72 3.48
C GLY A 51 -2.59 5.58 3.16
N ALA A 52 -2.83 6.65 3.92
CA ALA A 52 -3.76 7.72 3.56
C ALA A 52 -2.96 9.01 3.28
N PRO A 53 -3.44 9.87 2.35
CA PRO A 53 -2.82 11.17 2.13
C PRO A 53 -2.73 11.92 3.46
N PRO A 54 -1.55 12.45 3.82
CA PRO A 54 -1.40 13.21 5.05
C PRO A 54 -2.07 14.57 4.95
N GLU A 55 -2.46 15.13 6.09
CA GLU A 55 -2.84 16.55 6.23
C GLU A 55 -1.70 17.25 6.96
N LEU A 56 -1.23 18.39 6.42
CA LEU A 56 -0.08 19.11 6.96
C LEU A 56 -0.53 20.43 7.61
N GLU A 57 -0.09 20.65 8.84
CA GLU A 57 -0.35 21.90 9.56
C GLU A 57 0.95 22.62 9.90
N TYR A 58 1.10 23.83 9.38
CA TYR A 58 2.22 24.73 9.63
C TYR A 58 1.88 26.18 9.20
N PRO A 59 2.54 27.21 9.76
CA PRO A 59 2.33 28.59 9.34
C PRO A 59 2.88 28.84 7.93
N GLN A 60 2.12 29.60 7.15
CA GLN A 60 2.42 29.97 5.77
C GLN A 60 2.72 31.48 5.67
N PRO A 61 3.77 31.91 4.95
CA PRO A 61 4.75 31.06 4.28
C PRO A 61 5.69 30.37 5.28
N TYR A 62 6.00 29.11 5.01
CA TYR A 62 6.93 28.31 5.79
C TYR A 62 8.37 28.76 5.54
N ALA A 63 9.08 29.11 6.62
CA ALA A 63 10.45 29.61 6.54
C ALA A 63 11.47 28.47 6.67
N VAL A 64 12.08 28.06 5.55
CA VAL A 64 13.13 27.03 5.53
C VAL A 64 14.46 27.63 5.95
N SER A 65 14.77 27.58 7.24
CA SER A 65 16.08 28.05 7.73
C SER A 65 17.23 27.09 7.43
N ARG A 66 16.91 25.80 7.28
CA ARG A 66 17.84 24.72 6.93
C ARG A 66 17.03 23.54 6.39
N ALA A 67 17.45 23.00 5.26
CA ALA A 67 16.90 21.75 4.75
C ALA A 67 17.18 20.59 5.70
N GLY A 68 16.24 19.66 5.82
CA GLY A 68 16.47 18.43 6.56
C GLY A 68 15.23 17.57 6.69
N SER A 69 15.41 16.44 7.37
CA SER A 69 14.37 15.43 7.51
C SER A 69 14.14 15.03 8.96
N ARG A 70 12.93 14.58 9.24
CA ARG A 70 12.49 14.02 10.51
C ARG A 70 11.73 12.73 10.25
N THR A 71 12.18 11.64 10.87
CA THR A 71 11.42 10.40 10.89
C THR A 71 10.25 10.52 11.85
N LEU A 72 9.03 10.44 11.33
CA LEU A 72 7.78 10.49 12.09
C LEU A 72 7.40 9.10 12.56
N LEU A 73 7.51 8.11 11.67
CA LEU A 73 7.38 6.70 11.97
C LEU A 73 8.66 5.98 11.55
N PRO A 74 9.29 5.16 12.41
CA PRO A 74 10.56 4.50 12.10
C PRO A 74 10.43 3.35 11.10
N GLY A 75 9.22 2.81 10.92
CA GLY A 75 8.99 1.55 10.22
C GLY A 75 9.44 0.33 11.01
N THR A 76 8.87 -0.83 10.68
CA THR A 76 9.14 -2.10 11.36
C THR A 76 9.61 -3.20 10.42
N GLY A 77 9.63 -2.94 9.11
CA GLY A 77 10.05 -3.91 8.11
C GLY A 77 11.56 -3.96 7.87
N ALA A 78 11.94 -4.50 6.72
CA ALA A 78 13.32 -4.60 6.27
C ALA A 78 13.99 -3.22 6.20
N VAL A 79 15.30 -3.19 6.40
CA VAL A 79 16.10 -1.98 6.21
C VAL A 79 16.23 -1.72 4.72
N LEU A 80 16.16 -0.46 4.30
CA LEU A 80 16.41 -0.07 2.92
C LEU A 80 17.90 -0.25 2.59
N GLU A 81 18.19 -0.99 1.53
CA GLU A 81 19.55 -1.31 1.09
C GLU A 81 19.89 -0.53 -0.18
N ASP A 82 21.12 -0.03 -0.28
CA ASP A 82 21.60 0.70 -1.48
C ASP A 82 21.45 -0.19 -2.73
N GLY A 83 20.90 0.40 -3.81
CA GLY A 83 20.56 -0.30 -5.06
C GLY A 83 19.34 -1.23 -4.98
N GLY A 84 18.80 -1.47 -3.78
CA GLY A 84 17.59 -2.25 -3.58
C GLY A 84 16.32 -1.51 -4.01
N PRO A 85 15.19 -2.22 -4.19
CA PRO A 85 13.94 -1.60 -4.58
C PRO A 85 13.30 -0.82 -3.44
N VAL A 86 12.71 0.34 -3.76
CA VAL A 86 11.86 1.11 -2.84
C VAL A 86 10.55 1.48 -3.51
N LEU A 87 9.46 1.31 -2.78
CA LEU A 87 8.13 1.74 -3.19
C LEU A 87 7.71 2.87 -2.25
N LEU A 88 7.43 4.04 -2.81
CA LEU A 88 7.23 5.27 -2.06
C LEU A 88 5.85 5.87 -2.35
N ASP A 89 5.18 6.26 -1.28
CA ASP A 89 4.10 7.22 -1.35
C ASP A 89 4.60 8.61 -0.96
N MET A 90 4.29 9.61 -1.77
CA MET A 90 4.84 10.96 -1.65
C MET A 90 3.71 11.98 -1.70
N TYR A 91 3.77 12.95 -0.79
CA TYR A 91 2.87 14.10 -0.74
C TYR A 91 3.69 15.36 -0.47
N ALA A 92 3.68 16.30 -1.41
CA ALA A 92 4.45 17.53 -1.35
C ALA A 92 3.54 18.75 -1.44
N GLU A 93 3.72 19.70 -0.53
CA GLU A 93 3.06 21.01 -0.55
C GLU A 93 4.08 22.13 -0.78
N ASP A 94 3.62 23.19 -1.45
CA ASP A 94 4.28 24.48 -1.52
C ASP A 94 4.13 25.17 -0.18
N GLY A 95 5.22 25.29 0.57
CA GLY A 95 5.19 25.88 1.90
C GLY A 95 4.80 27.37 1.91
N ARG A 96 4.69 28.05 0.77
CA ARG A 96 4.25 29.47 0.71
C ARG A 96 2.75 29.61 0.99
N ASP A 97 1.95 28.67 0.51
CA ASP A 97 0.48 28.75 0.52
C ASP A 97 -0.24 27.41 0.79
N GLY A 98 0.52 26.32 0.99
CA GLY A 98 -0.01 24.97 1.24
C GLY A 98 -0.61 24.29 0.03
N SER A 99 -0.42 24.83 -1.18
CA SER A 99 -0.91 24.18 -2.39
C SER A 99 -0.16 22.86 -2.65
N VAL A 100 -0.87 21.83 -3.11
CA VAL A 100 -0.25 20.53 -3.41
C VAL A 100 0.59 20.66 -4.68
N ILE A 101 1.89 20.37 -4.56
CA ILE A 101 2.83 20.30 -5.69
C ILE A 101 2.71 18.92 -6.36
N SER A 102 2.65 17.86 -5.55
CA SER A 102 2.61 16.48 -6.03
C SER A 102 2.00 15.54 -4.98
N SER A 103 1.30 14.52 -5.44
CA SER A 103 0.74 13.46 -4.60
C SER A 103 0.67 12.14 -5.38
N THR A 104 1.25 11.06 -4.83
CA THR A 104 1.04 9.69 -5.36
C THR A 104 -0.18 9.02 -4.76
N PHE A 105 -0.79 9.62 -3.74
CA PHE A 105 -2.00 9.11 -3.08
C PHE A 105 -3.25 9.16 -3.95
N THR A 106 -3.21 9.88 -5.08
CA THR A 106 -4.30 9.98 -6.05
C THR A 106 -4.32 8.85 -7.08
N ASP A 107 -3.22 8.13 -7.26
CA ASP A 107 -3.07 7.12 -8.31
C ASP A 107 -2.43 5.83 -7.79
N ALA A 108 -1.10 5.76 -7.78
CA ALA A 108 -0.34 4.60 -7.34
C ALA A 108 1.01 5.03 -6.73
N PRO A 109 1.56 4.23 -5.81
CA PRO A 109 2.90 4.48 -5.28
C PRO A 109 3.98 4.45 -6.38
N SER A 110 5.04 5.21 -6.17
CA SER A 110 6.16 5.32 -7.11
C SER A 110 7.30 4.36 -6.77
N TRP A 111 7.80 3.66 -7.78
CA TRP A 111 8.90 2.70 -7.66
C TRP A 111 10.25 3.33 -8.02
N TYR A 112 11.26 3.10 -7.20
CA TYR A 112 12.62 3.54 -7.44
C TYR A 112 13.63 2.46 -7.04
N SER A 113 14.87 2.65 -7.49
CA SER A 113 16.04 2.03 -6.90
C SER A 113 16.58 2.92 -5.77
N MET A 114 17.11 2.33 -4.71
CA MET A 114 17.68 3.05 -3.56
C MET A 114 19.07 3.60 -3.91
N ASP A 115 19.11 4.63 -4.75
CA ASP A 115 20.34 5.31 -5.16
C ASP A 115 20.09 6.80 -5.46
N PRO A 116 21.15 7.62 -5.46
CA PRO A 116 21.01 9.07 -5.68
C PRO A 116 20.54 9.47 -7.08
N GLU A 117 20.74 8.63 -8.10
CA GLU A 117 20.33 8.94 -9.48
C GLU A 117 18.82 8.81 -9.62
N ALA A 118 18.23 7.75 -9.03
CA ALA A 118 16.79 7.51 -9.04
C ALA A 118 16.02 8.43 -8.09
N LEU A 119 16.54 8.69 -6.88
CA LEU A 119 15.81 9.40 -5.82
C LEU A 119 16.17 10.89 -5.71
N GLY A 120 17.31 11.30 -6.27
CA GLY A 120 17.95 12.56 -5.91
C GLY A 120 18.65 12.48 -4.55
N GLN A 121 19.67 13.33 -4.36
CA GLN A 121 20.59 13.24 -3.22
C GLN A 121 19.89 13.41 -1.85
N ASN A 122 19.00 14.40 -1.72
CA ASN A 122 18.38 14.74 -0.43
C ASN A 122 17.40 13.66 0.06
N LEU A 123 16.59 13.12 -0.87
CA LEU A 123 15.67 12.04 -0.56
C LEU A 123 16.43 10.74 -0.25
N TYR A 124 17.44 10.40 -1.06
CA TYR A 124 18.33 9.27 -0.82
C TYR A 124 18.95 9.33 0.59
N ASP A 125 19.58 10.45 0.97
CA ASP A 125 20.22 10.59 2.28
C ASP A 125 19.21 10.50 3.44
N SER A 126 17.99 10.98 3.23
CA SER A 126 16.92 10.92 4.23
C SER A 126 16.37 9.51 4.44
N LEU A 127 16.27 8.72 3.36
CA LEU A 127 15.80 7.34 3.37
C LEU A 127 16.89 6.33 3.76
N ARG A 128 18.17 6.70 3.65
CA ARG A 128 19.28 5.83 4.03
C ARG A 128 19.14 5.33 5.48
N GLY A 129 19.23 4.01 5.64
CA GLY A 129 19.08 3.32 6.93
C GLY A 129 17.68 3.34 7.53
N LYS A 130 16.67 3.86 6.83
CA LYS A 130 15.26 3.73 7.22
C LYS A 130 14.76 2.32 6.93
N ARG A 131 13.56 2.02 7.42
CA ARG A 131 12.91 0.72 7.27
C ARG A 131 11.64 0.86 6.47
N VAL A 132 11.22 -0.24 5.85
CA VAL A 132 9.87 -0.40 5.32
C VAL A 132 8.85 -0.09 6.42
N GLY A 133 7.81 0.67 6.07
CA GLY A 133 6.82 1.24 6.98
C GLY A 133 7.25 2.56 7.62
N ALA A 134 8.40 3.13 7.26
CA ALA A 134 8.77 4.45 7.75
C ALA A 134 7.91 5.55 7.13
N ARG A 135 7.63 6.60 7.91
CA ARG A 135 7.09 7.87 7.45
C ARG A 135 8.11 8.96 7.75
N VAL A 136 8.56 9.67 6.73
CA VAL A 136 9.62 10.68 6.84
C VAL A 136 9.07 12.01 6.34
N LEU A 137 9.22 13.04 7.15
CA LEU A 137 9.02 14.43 6.75
C LEU A 137 10.36 14.97 6.24
N LEU A 138 10.35 15.60 5.07
CA LEU A 138 11.45 16.35 4.49
C LEU A 138 10.99 17.79 4.30
N VAL A 139 11.88 18.73 4.61
CA VAL A 139 11.65 20.13 4.32
C VAL A 139 12.89 20.69 3.66
N GLU A 140 12.71 21.32 2.51
CA GLU A 140 13.79 21.92 1.73
C GLU A 140 13.33 23.17 0.98
N GLU A 141 14.27 23.87 0.35
CA GLU A 141 13.97 24.98 -0.55
C GLU A 141 14.46 24.59 -1.94
N ASP A 142 13.54 24.52 -2.89
CA ASP A 142 13.82 24.23 -4.30
C ASP A 142 13.55 25.48 -5.14
N GLU A 143 14.59 26.01 -5.79
CA GLU A 143 14.53 27.25 -6.57
C GLU A 143 13.81 28.45 -5.89
N GLY A 144 13.92 28.55 -4.56
CA GLY A 144 13.27 29.59 -3.75
C GLY A 144 11.83 29.27 -3.32
N VAL A 145 11.36 28.06 -3.60
CA VAL A 145 10.09 27.50 -3.13
C VAL A 145 10.35 26.60 -1.93
N PRO A 146 9.84 26.93 -0.73
CA PRO A 146 9.73 26.00 0.38
C PRO A 146 8.93 24.76 -0.03
N VAL A 147 9.51 23.57 0.08
CA VAL A 147 8.82 22.30 -0.17
C VAL A 147 8.68 21.56 1.15
N VAL A 148 7.45 21.19 1.51
CA VAL A 148 7.15 20.33 2.66
C VAL A 148 6.69 18.98 2.12
N LEU A 149 7.55 17.98 2.22
CA LEU A 149 7.36 16.65 1.63
C LEU A 149 7.19 15.59 2.72
N VAL A 150 6.14 14.79 2.62
CA VAL A 150 5.96 13.58 3.43
C VAL A 150 6.12 12.35 2.54
N VAL A 151 6.93 11.41 2.99
CA VAL A 151 7.23 10.17 2.29
C VAL A 151 6.90 8.97 3.17
N ASP A 152 6.03 8.10 2.66
CA ASP A 152 5.76 6.78 3.20
C ASP A 152 6.56 5.72 2.43
N VAL A 153 7.30 4.89 3.17
CA VAL A 153 8.06 3.77 2.61
C VAL A 153 7.19 2.51 2.69
N LEU A 154 6.72 2.03 1.55
CA LEU A 154 5.82 0.88 1.46
C LEU A 154 6.58 -0.44 1.32
N PRO A 155 5.95 -1.58 1.68
CA PRO A 155 6.50 -2.90 1.38
C PRO A 155 6.63 -3.16 -0.12
N THR A 156 7.68 -3.88 -0.51
CA THR A 156 7.92 -4.35 -1.90
C THR A 156 7.60 -5.84 -2.08
N ALA A 157 7.06 -6.47 -1.03
CA ALA A 157 6.62 -7.85 -0.92
C ALA A 157 5.46 -7.95 0.09
N ALA A 158 4.75 -9.08 0.10
CA ALA A 158 3.72 -9.36 1.09
C ALA A 158 4.25 -9.27 2.53
N THR A 159 3.45 -8.69 3.41
CA THR A 159 3.74 -8.53 4.84
C THR A 159 2.53 -8.96 5.64
N GLY A 160 2.67 -10.03 6.41
CA GLY A 160 1.53 -10.60 7.12
C GLY A 160 1.83 -11.94 7.77
N GLU A 161 0.77 -12.60 8.21
CA GLU A 161 0.85 -13.92 8.84
C GLU A 161 0.78 -15.02 7.79
N THR A 162 1.69 -15.99 7.85
CA THR A 162 1.65 -17.17 6.99
C THR A 162 0.38 -17.97 7.27
N VAL A 163 -0.30 -18.38 6.20
CA VAL A 163 -1.51 -19.20 6.24
C VAL A 163 -1.17 -20.60 5.73
N GLU A 164 -1.67 -21.62 6.42
CA GLU A 164 -1.51 -23.01 6.01
C GLU A 164 -2.23 -23.27 4.68
N VAL A 165 -1.52 -23.89 3.75
CA VAL A 165 -2.04 -24.26 2.43
C VAL A 165 -2.58 -25.69 2.50
N PRO A 166 -3.84 -25.94 2.10
CA PRO A 166 -4.40 -27.27 2.03
C PRO A 166 -3.60 -28.23 1.12
N ASP A 167 -3.56 -29.51 1.50
CA ASP A 167 -2.96 -30.57 0.68
C ASP A 167 -3.54 -30.60 -0.75
N GLY A 168 -2.66 -30.84 -1.73
CA GLY A 168 -3.04 -30.93 -3.15
C GLY A 168 -3.06 -29.60 -3.90
N LEU A 169 -2.78 -28.48 -3.22
CA LEU A 169 -2.50 -27.20 -3.85
C LEU A 169 -0.98 -26.96 -3.99
N PRO A 170 -0.56 -26.02 -4.85
CA PRO A 170 0.85 -25.64 -4.97
C PRO A 170 1.42 -25.08 -3.67
N ASP A 171 2.66 -25.48 -3.35
CA ASP A 171 3.43 -24.86 -2.27
C ASP A 171 4.03 -23.54 -2.76
N VAL A 172 4.04 -22.54 -1.88
CA VAL A 172 4.63 -21.23 -2.16
C VAL A 172 5.72 -20.94 -1.13
N LEU A 173 6.97 -21.01 -1.59
CA LEU A 173 8.15 -20.72 -0.78
C LEU A 173 8.57 -19.26 -0.97
N GLN A 174 9.14 -18.65 0.07
CA GLN A 174 9.72 -17.32 -0.02
C GLN A 174 11.24 -17.42 -0.18
N GLU A 175 11.75 -16.83 -1.26
CA GLU A 175 13.19 -16.70 -1.51
C GLU A 175 13.80 -15.54 -0.69
N PRO A 176 15.13 -15.49 -0.53
CA PRO A 176 15.79 -14.45 0.26
C PRO A 176 15.53 -13.02 -0.21
N ASP A 177 15.28 -12.83 -1.51
CA ASP A 177 14.94 -11.54 -2.13
C ASP A 177 13.44 -11.18 -1.98
N GLY A 178 12.67 -12.03 -1.29
CA GLY A 178 11.24 -11.89 -1.07
C GLY A 178 10.38 -12.53 -2.15
N SER A 179 10.94 -12.93 -3.29
CA SER A 179 10.17 -13.49 -4.41
C SER A 179 9.53 -14.84 -4.06
N PRO A 180 8.34 -15.16 -4.62
CA PRO A 180 7.72 -16.46 -4.44
C PRO A 180 8.32 -17.49 -5.40
N ARG A 181 8.66 -18.65 -4.87
CA ARG A 181 8.92 -19.87 -5.65
C ARG A 181 7.75 -20.84 -5.51
N VAL A 182 7.13 -21.20 -6.63
CA VAL A 182 5.96 -22.07 -6.68
C VAL A 182 6.38 -23.51 -6.98
N LEU A 183 5.86 -24.46 -6.21
CA LEU A 183 6.01 -25.90 -6.45
C LEU A 183 4.64 -26.48 -6.75
N VAL A 184 4.39 -26.83 -8.01
CA VAL A 184 3.14 -27.45 -8.42
C VAL A 184 3.18 -28.95 -8.10
N PRO A 185 2.15 -29.52 -7.45
CA PRO A 185 2.10 -30.95 -7.16
C PRO A 185 1.84 -31.77 -8.43
N ASP A 186 2.20 -33.04 -8.39
CA ASP A 186 1.75 -34.00 -9.40
C ASP A 186 0.23 -34.20 -9.31
N GLY A 187 -0.45 -34.27 -10.45
CA GLY A 187 -1.87 -34.60 -10.52
C GLY A 187 -2.70 -33.61 -11.32
N ASP A 188 -4.01 -33.88 -11.39
CA ASP A 188 -4.94 -33.04 -12.12
C ASP A 188 -5.21 -31.72 -11.35
N PRO A 189 -5.24 -30.56 -12.03
CA PRO A 189 -5.58 -29.30 -11.39
C PRO A 189 -7.04 -29.24 -10.93
N PRO A 190 -7.35 -28.38 -9.95
CA PRO A 190 -8.72 -27.96 -9.65
C PRO A 190 -9.46 -27.49 -10.92
N GLN A 191 -10.75 -27.83 -11.02
CA GLN A 191 -11.60 -27.44 -12.16
C GLN A 191 -12.26 -26.07 -11.99
N ASP A 192 -12.32 -25.58 -10.75
CA ASP A 192 -12.84 -24.28 -10.36
C ASP A 192 -11.68 -23.39 -9.89
N LEU A 193 -11.91 -22.06 -9.88
CA LEU A 193 -10.95 -21.12 -9.31
C LEU A 193 -10.70 -21.41 -7.84
N VAL A 194 -9.44 -21.61 -7.48
CA VAL A 194 -9.01 -21.63 -6.08
C VAL A 194 -8.38 -20.31 -5.72
N VAL A 195 -8.85 -19.70 -4.65
CA VAL A 195 -8.28 -18.48 -4.05
C VAL A 195 -7.76 -18.84 -2.67
N GLN A 196 -6.44 -18.84 -2.50
CA GLN A 196 -5.79 -19.25 -1.26
C GLN A 196 -4.79 -18.18 -0.81
N PRO A 197 -5.10 -17.40 0.24
CA PRO A 197 -4.09 -16.60 0.92
C PRO A 197 -3.00 -17.54 1.46
N VAL A 198 -1.75 -17.29 1.12
CA VAL A 198 -0.58 -17.99 1.69
C VAL A 198 0.14 -17.10 2.70
N VAL A 199 -0.02 -15.79 2.56
CA VAL A 199 0.25 -14.79 3.59
C VAL A 199 -0.97 -13.89 3.69
N ARG A 200 -1.53 -13.73 4.89
CA ARG A 200 -2.64 -12.81 5.16
C ARG A 200 -2.08 -11.47 5.65
N GLY A 201 -2.23 -10.45 4.83
CA GLY A 201 -1.93 -9.07 5.18
C GLY A 201 -2.92 -8.49 6.18
N ASN A 202 -2.59 -7.32 6.72
CA ASN A 202 -3.40 -6.61 7.72
C ASN A 202 -3.90 -5.24 7.23
N GLY A 203 -3.66 -4.90 5.96
CA GLY A 203 -4.13 -3.67 5.34
C GLY A 203 -5.62 -3.69 4.99
N GLY A 204 -6.08 -2.61 4.35
CA GLY A 204 -7.45 -2.50 3.84
C GLY A 204 -7.79 -3.62 2.87
N GLN A 205 -9.07 -3.99 2.80
CA GLN A 205 -9.55 -4.97 1.83
C GLN A 205 -9.67 -4.34 0.44
N VAL A 206 -9.21 -5.07 -0.57
CA VAL A 206 -9.38 -4.72 -1.98
C VAL A 206 -10.87 -4.69 -2.31
N SER A 207 -11.31 -3.59 -2.90
CA SER A 207 -12.67 -3.33 -3.30
C SER A 207 -12.75 -3.10 -4.81
N VAL A 208 -13.93 -3.37 -5.39
CA VAL A 208 -14.19 -3.13 -6.82
C VAL A 208 -13.87 -1.68 -7.19
N GLY A 209 -13.18 -1.51 -8.32
CA GLY A 209 -12.81 -0.20 -8.87
C GLY A 209 -11.56 0.42 -8.25
N GLN A 210 -10.92 -0.23 -7.26
CA GLN A 210 -9.61 0.21 -6.78
C GLN A 210 -8.52 -0.16 -7.79
N VAL A 211 -7.51 0.70 -7.89
CA VAL A 211 -6.22 0.37 -8.47
C VAL A 211 -5.45 -0.43 -7.44
N VAL A 212 -5.07 -1.64 -7.79
CA VAL A 212 -4.22 -2.52 -7.00
C VAL A 212 -2.82 -2.49 -7.59
N THR A 213 -1.84 -2.15 -6.76
CA THR A 213 -0.42 -2.31 -7.07
C THR A 213 0.06 -3.65 -6.52
N ALA A 214 0.59 -4.50 -7.39
CA ALA A 214 0.98 -5.85 -7.04
C ALA A 214 2.29 -6.30 -7.69
N ARG A 215 2.94 -7.27 -7.05
CA ARG A 215 3.96 -8.10 -7.71
C ARG A 215 3.45 -9.51 -7.85
N TYR A 216 3.89 -10.23 -8.88
CA TYR A 216 3.38 -11.58 -9.12
C TYR A 216 4.37 -12.49 -9.82
N VAL A 217 4.09 -13.79 -9.72
CA VAL A 217 4.64 -14.85 -10.58
C VAL A 217 3.47 -15.62 -11.17
N ALA A 218 3.56 -15.95 -12.47
CA ALA A 218 2.62 -16.81 -13.17
C ALA A 218 3.32 -18.10 -13.60
N VAL A 219 2.76 -19.24 -13.21
CA VAL A 219 3.34 -20.57 -13.39
C VAL A 219 2.36 -21.49 -14.08
N ARG A 220 2.85 -22.27 -15.03
CA ARG A 220 2.13 -23.34 -15.70
C ARG A 220 1.88 -24.49 -14.74
N TRP A 221 0.63 -24.96 -14.61
CA TRP A 221 0.36 -26.14 -13.77
C TRP A 221 1.05 -27.39 -14.34
N SER A 222 0.94 -27.61 -15.65
CA SER A 222 1.35 -28.88 -16.27
C SER A 222 2.83 -29.25 -16.15
N ASP A 223 3.73 -28.27 -15.97
CA ASP A 223 5.17 -28.53 -15.85
C ASP A 223 5.89 -27.64 -14.80
N GLY A 224 5.18 -26.74 -14.12
CA GLY A 224 5.77 -25.81 -13.14
C GLY A 224 6.62 -24.70 -13.76
N THR A 225 6.60 -24.50 -15.08
CA THR A 225 7.38 -23.46 -15.77
C THR A 225 6.81 -22.08 -15.45
N VAL A 226 7.68 -21.15 -15.02
CA VAL A 226 7.34 -19.74 -14.89
C VAL A 226 7.18 -19.15 -16.28
N VAL A 227 6.00 -18.60 -16.59
CA VAL A 227 5.71 -17.98 -17.90
C VAL A 227 5.79 -16.46 -17.84
N ASP A 228 5.59 -15.87 -16.65
CA ASP A 228 5.71 -14.43 -16.43
C ASP A 228 6.01 -14.12 -14.95
N SER A 229 6.68 -12.99 -14.69
CA SER A 229 7.06 -12.56 -13.35
C SER A 229 7.41 -11.07 -13.29
N SER A 230 6.92 -10.38 -12.27
CA SER A 230 7.32 -9.00 -11.94
C SER A 230 8.43 -8.93 -10.86
N TRP A 231 9.11 -10.05 -10.60
CA TRP A 231 10.18 -10.13 -9.60
C TRP A 231 11.58 -9.92 -10.17
N GLY A 232 11.70 -9.74 -11.49
CA GLY A 232 12.96 -9.43 -12.15
C GLY A 232 13.63 -8.16 -11.62
N GLU A 233 14.95 -8.12 -11.68
CA GLU A 233 15.74 -6.95 -11.30
C GLU A 233 15.32 -5.72 -12.12
N GLY A 234 15.06 -4.60 -11.44
CA GLY A 234 14.61 -3.36 -12.08
C GLY A 234 13.19 -3.39 -12.63
N VAL A 235 12.43 -4.47 -12.44
CA VAL A 235 11.03 -4.56 -12.89
C VAL A 235 10.10 -3.99 -11.81
N PRO A 236 9.33 -2.92 -12.12
CA PRO A 236 8.43 -2.33 -11.14
C PRO A 236 7.19 -3.21 -10.90
N PRO A 237 6.55 -3.08 -9.73
CA PRO A 237 5.20 -3.61 -9.49
C PRO A 237 4.23 -3.14 -10.57
N GLN A 238 3.25 -3.98 -10.88
CA GLN A 238 2.21 -3.67 -11.85
C GLN A 238 0.99 -3.11 -11.13
N SER A 239 0.35 -2.10 -11.73
CA SER A 239 -0.87 -1.50 -11.18
C SER A 239 -2.02 -1.63 -12.17
N ALA A 240 -3.17 -2.08 -11.68
CA ALA A 240 -4.37 -2.21 -12.52
C ALA A 240 -5.66 -2.08 -11.69
N THR A 241 -6.73 -1.63 -12.34
CA THR A 241 -8.05 -1.54 -11.72
C THR A 241 -8.69 -2.92 -11.62
N ILE A 242 -9.07 -3.33 -10.41
CA ILE A 242 -9.63 -4.65 -10.12
C ILE A 242 -11.17 -4.62 -10.14
N GLY A 243 -11.75 -5.70 -10.64
CA GLY A 243 -13.18 -5.98 -10.55
C GLY A 243 -14.02 -5.27 -11.62
N ILE A 244 -13.38 -4.81 -12.70
CA ILE A 244 -14.04 -4.12 -13.82
C ILE A 244 -13.99 -4.90 -15.15
N GLY A 245 -13.50 -6.14 -15.15
CA GLY A 245 -13.48 -7.03 -16.32
C GLY A 245 -12.40 -6.67 -17.34
N GLN A 246 -11.29 -6.06 -16.89
CA GLN A 246 -10.18 -5.66 -17.76
C GLN A 246 -8.93 -6.53 -17.58
N LEU A 247 -8.93 -7.40 -16.58
CA LEU A 247 -7.83 -8.29 -16.26
C LEU A 247 -8.16 -9.74 -16.57
N VAL A 248 -7.18 -10.62 -16.36
CA VAL A 248 -7.44 -12.07 -16.29
C VAL A 248 -8.55 -12.30 -15.26
N GLU A 249 -9.59 -13.04 -15.65
CA GLU A 249 -10.83 -13.13 -14.86
C GLU A 249 -10.57 -13.67 -13.44
N ALA A 250 -9.62 -14.62 -13.30
CA ALA A 250 -9.18 -15.11 -12.00
C ALA A 250 -8.62 -14.01 -11.08
N TRP A 251 -7.96 -12.98 -11.63
CA TRP A 251 -7.43 -11.86 -10.85
C TRP A 251 -8.55 -10.93 -10.40
N ASP A 252 -9.45 -10.58 -11.33
CA ASP A 252 -10.59 -9.72 -11.05
C ASP A 252 -11.53 -10.32 -10.00
N GLN A 253 -11.66 -11.65 -9.95
CA GLN A 253 -12.44 -12.34 -8.93
C GLN A 253 -11.62 -12.62 -7.66
N GLY A 254 -10.40 -13.12 -7.81
CA GLY A 254 -9.63 -13.72 -6.73
C GLY A 254 -8.92 -12.72 -5.82
N LEU A 255 -8.70 -11.48 -6.28
CA LEU A 255 -8.07 -10.43 -5.47
C LEU A 255 -9.08 -9.58 -4.70
N LEU A 256 -10.38 -9.65 -5.02
CA LEU A 256 -11.42 -8.96 -4.25
C LEU A 256 -11.48 -9.48 -2.81
N GLU A 257 -11.75 -8.57 -1.87
CA GLU A 257 -11.83 -8.83 -0.42
C GLU A 257 -10.52 -9.30 0.23
N GLN A 258 -9.45 -9.49 -0.55
CA GLN A 258 -8.12 -9.77 -0.01
C GLN A 258 -7.54 -8.51 0.65
N SER A 259 -6.80 -8.68 1.74
CA SER A 259 -6.19 -7.55 2.44
C SER A 259 -4.89 -7.12 1.77
N VAL A 260 -4.64 -5.82 1.66
CA VAL A 260 -3.32 -5.28 1.31
C VAL A 260 -2.26 -5.86 2.26
N GLY A 261 -1.09 -6.19 1.71
CA GLY A 261 -0.02 -6.94 2.35
C GLY A 261 -0.13 -8.46 2.18
N SER A 262 -1.23 -8.98 1.63
CA SER A 262 -1.38 -10.43 1.42
C SER A 262 -0.56 -10.94 0.24
N ARG A 263 -0.11 -12.20 0.36
CA ARG A 263 0.28 -13.04 -0.78
C ARG A 263 -0.86 -14.01 -1.04
N VAL A 264 -1.42 -13.97 -2.24
CA VAL A 264 -2.59 -14.77 -2.63
C VAL A 264 -2.21 -15.68 -3.80
N MET A 265 -2.41 -16.97 -3.61
CA MET A 265 -2.31 -17.96 -4.67
C MET A 265 -3.68 -18.12 -5.35
N LEU A 266 -3.68 -18.02 -6.67
CA LEU A 266 -4.82 -18.27 -7.53
C LEU A 266 -4.50 -19.47 -8.42
N VAL A 267 -5.28 -20.55 -8.31
CA VAL A 267 -5.23 -21.65 -9.28
C VAL A 267 -6.40 -21.47 -10.24
N ALA A 268 -6.08 -21.01 -11.44
CA ALA A 268 -7.04 -20.55 -12.43
C ALA A 268 -7.16 -21.57 -13.58
N PRO A 269 -8.32 -22.25 -13.73
CA PRO A 269 -8.56 -23.11 -14.87
C PRO A 269 -8.55 -22.28 -16.17
N PRO A 270 -8.36 -22.91 -17.36
CA PRO A 270 -8.11 -22.17 -18.60
C PRO A 270 -9.16 -21.10 -18.90
N TYR A 271 -10.45 -21.39 -18.66
CA TYR A 271 -11.56 -20.46 -18.93
C TYR A 271 -11.57 -19.20 -18.04
N LEU A 272 -10.85 -19.18 -16.91
CA LEU A 272 -10.64 -18.00 -16.05
C LEU A 272 -9.22 -17.41 -16.17
N ALA A 273 -8.38 -18.03 -17.00
CA ALA A 273 -7.02 -17.60 -17.30
C ALA A 273 -6.95 -17.02 -18.73
N HIS A 274 -6.47 -17.83 -19.69
CA HIS A 274 -6.24 -17.41 -21.08
C HIS A 274 -7.13 -18.13 -22.10
N GLY A 275 -8.16 -18.84 -21.65
CA GLY A 275 -9.09 -19.59 -22.49
C GLY A 275 -9.82 -18.71 -23.49
N GLY A 276 -10.08 -19.27 -24.69
CA GLY A 276 -10.73 -18.53 -25.79
C GLY A 276 -9.85 -17.47 -26.46
N THR A 277 -8.59 -17.33 -26.05
CA THR A 277 -7.59 -16.49 -26.74
C THR A 277 -6.75 -17.32 -27.72
N ASN A 278 -5.94 -16.65 -28.54
CA ASN A 278 -4.96 -17.32 -29.42
C ASN A 278 -3.60 -17.58 -28.71
N SER A 279 -3.56 -17.51 -27.38
CA SER A 279 -2.35 -17.74 -26.59
C SER A 279 -1.96 -19.22 -26.55
N GLU A 280 -0.67 -19.52 -26.44
CA GLU A 280 -0.19 -20.88 -26.14
C GLU A 280 -0.59 -21.36 -24.72
N LEU A 281 -1.10 -20.44 -23.89
CA LEU A 281 -1.65 -20.70 -22.56
C LEU A 281 -3.17 -20.95 -22.60
N ALA A 282 -3.82 -20.97 -23.76
CA ALA A 282 -5.28 -21.02 -23.87
C ALA A 282 -5.93 -22.30 -23.29
N GLU A 283 -5.17 -23.39 -23.22
CA GLU A 283 -5.62 -24.67 -22.63
C GLU A 283 -4.99 -24.95 -21.27
N GLU A 284 -4.19 -24.01 -20.75
CA GLU A 284 -3.37 -24.22 -19.56
C GLU A 284 -4.07 -23.78 -18.27
N THR A 285 -3.90 -24.55 -17.19
CA THR A 285 -4.24 -24.08 -15.85
C THR A 285 -3.08 -23.26 -15.32
N MET A 286 -3.37 -22.05 -14.87
CA MET A 286 -2.36 -21.12 -14.39
C MET A 286 -2.36 -21.06 -12.87
N VAL A 287 -1.17 -21.05 -12.28
CA VAL A 287 -0.97 -20.71 -10.87
C VAL A 287 -0.39 -19.30 -10.82
N TYR A 288 -1.16 -18.35 -10.31
CA TYR A 288 -0.69 -17.01 -10.03
C TYR A 288 -0.39 -16.88 -8.54
N VAL A 289 0.75 -16.31 -8.19
CA VAL A 289 1.05 -15.90 -6.81
C VAL A 289 1.23 -14.40 -6.80
N VAL A 290 0.34 -13.70 -6.12
CA VAL A 290 0.21 -12.24 -6.18
C VAL A 290 0.42 -11.63 -4.80
N ASP A 291 1.40 -10.74 -4.68
CA ASP A 291 1.61 -9.88 -3.52
C ASP A 291 0.88 -8.57 -3.73
N ILE A 292 -0.12 -8.29 -2.90
CA ILE A 292 -0.90 -7.04 -2.93
C ILE A 292 -0.13 -6.00 -2.11
N LEU A 293 0.50 -5.03 -2.76
CA LEU A 293 1.35 -4.03 -2.11
C LEU A 293 0.57 -2.78 -1.71
N ASP A 294 -0.43 -2.42 -2.51
CA ASP A 294 -1.32 -1.29 -2.27
C ASP A 294 -2.68 -1.48 -2.97
N ALA A 295 -3.72 -0.84 -2.44
CA ALA A 295 -5.02 -0.76 -3.08
C ALA A 295 -5.72 0.56 -2.74
N ARG A 296 -6.03 1.39 -3.74
CA ARG A 296 -6.69 2.69 -3.55
C ARG A 296 -7.63 3.06 -4.69
N TYR A 297 -8.55 3.97 -4.41
CA TYR A 297 -9.35 4.59 -5.48
C TYR A 297 -8.53 5.69 -6.14
N GLN A 298 -8.60 5.76 -7.47
CA GLN A 298 -8.08 6.93 -8.15
C GLN A 298 -8.94 8.13 -7.82
N VAL A 299 -8.29 9.22 -7.39
CA VAL A 299 -8.95 10.51 -7.24
C VAL A 299 -8.86 11.19 -8.60
N THR A 300 -9.92 11.06 -9.40
CA THR A 300 -10.08 11.92 -10.58
C THR A 300 -10.45 13.30 -10.07
N GLU A 301 -9.69 14.33 -10.44
CA GLU A 301 -10.09 15.71 -10.17
C GLU A 301 -11.51 15.91 -10.73
N GLU A 302 -12.47 16.18 -9.85
CA GLU A 302 -13.81 16.55 -10.29
C GLU A 302 -13.66 17.85 -11.09
N LEU A 303 -13.95 17.79 -12.40
CA LEU A 303 -14.11 18.99 -13.21
C LEU A 303 -15.07 19.94 -12.48
N PRO A 304 -14.71 21.24 -12.32
CA PRO A 304 -15.57 22.19 -11.65
C PRO A 304 -16.97 22.19 -12.30
N PRO A 305 -18.04 22.41 -11.52
CA PRO A 305 -19.42 22.38 -12.02
C PRO A 305 -19.67 23.29 -13.24
N ASP A 306 -18.84 24.33 -13.42
CA ASP A 306 -19.01 25.36 -14.44
C ASP A 306 -18.60 24.92 -15.87
N GLU A 307 -18.01 23.73 -16.05
CA GLU A 307 -17.79 23.16 -17.40
C GLU A 307 -18.88 22.16 -17.83
N ARG A 308 -19.90 21.94 -16.98
CA ARG A 308 -21.04 21.05 -17.29
C ARG A 308 -22.19 21.75 -18.02
N GLU A 309 -22.00 22.97 -18.52
CA GLU A 309 -23.02 23.66 -19.32
C GLU A 309 -22.39 24.33 -20.56
N GLY A 310 -22.51 23.64 -21.69
CA GLY A 310 -22.10 24.12 -23.00
C GLY A 310 -22.87 23.50 -24.15
N ASP A 311 -24.12 23.07 -23.93
CA ASP A 311 -25.08 22.82 -25.01
C ASP A 311 -26.39 23.54 -24.69
N GLY A 312 -26.36 24.84 -24.90
CA GLY A 312 -27.41 25.79 -24.54
C GLY A 312 -27.55 26.91 -25.56
N GLY A 313 -27.69 26.54 -26.83
CA GLY A 313 -28.48 27.27 -27.82
C GLY A 313 -27.94 28.60 -28.37
N THR A 314 -27.67 28.62 -29.68
CA THR A 314 -28.07 29.74 -30.55
C THR A 314 -28.42 29.21 -31.93
N GLY A 315 -29.68 29.38 -32.32
CA GLY A 315 -30.19 29.05 -33.65
C GLY A 315 -31.59 29.61 -33.82
N ASP A 316 -31.68 30.95 -33.76
CA ASP A 316 -32.87 31.72 -34.09
C ASP A 316 -32.99 31.78 -35.63
N GLU A 317 -34.01 31.13 -36.20
CA GLU A 317 -34.63 31.62 -37.44
C GLU A 317 -36.15 31.42 -37.37
N ALA A 318 -36.83 32.57 -37.41
CA ALA A 318 -38.25 32.71 -37.39
C ALA A 318 -38.93 32.37 -38.74
N SER A 319 -40.21 32.04 -38.62
CA SER A 319 -41.30 32.29 -39.58
C SER A 319 -41.60 31.24 -40.65
N GLY A 320 -42.77 30.60 -40.48
CA GLY A 320 -43.78 30.63 -41.53
C GLY A 320 -44.46 29.31 -41.91
N GLY A 321 -45.67 29.10 -41.38
CA GLY A 321 -46.81 28.66 -42.22
C GLY A 321 -47.13 27.16 -42.35
N GLN A 322 -48.35 26.83 -41.90
CA GLN A 322 -49.29 25.88 -42.52
C GLN A 322 -49.13 24.35 -42.29
N GLN A 323 -49.99 23.80 -41.42
CA GLN A 323 -50.55 22.43 -41.48
C GLN A 323 -51.61 22.32 -42.62
N PRO A 324 -52.16 21.13 -43.00
CA PRO A 324 -51.81 19.73 -42.70
C PRO A 324 -51.95 18.72 -43.90
N ALA A 325 -51.77 17.43 -43.60
CA ALA A 325 -52.46 16.24 -44.17
C ALA A 325 -51.87 15.48 -45.38
N GLY A 326 -51.88 14.14 -45.26
CA GLY A 326 -52.22 13.24 -46.38
C GLY A 326 -51.25 12.10 -46.74
N THR A 327 -51.62 10.86 -46.34
CA THR A 327 -51.68 9.61 -47.15
C THR A 327 -50.47 9.04 -47.94
N THR A 328 -50.09 7.81 -47.57
CA THR A 328 -50.15 6.53 -48.36
C THR A 328 -49.27 6.31 -49.63
N GLU A 329 -48.60 5.14 -49.63
CA GLU A 329 -48.07 4.29 -50.76
C GLU A 329 -47.05 4.94 -51.73
N GLU A 330 -46.10 4.28 -52.39
CA GLU A 330 -45.88 2.88 -52.83
C GLU A 330 -44.37 2.73 -53.18
N GLY A 331 -43.81 1.52 -53.12
CA GLY A 331 -42.44 1.22 -53.58
C GLY A 331 -41.81 0.00 -52.93
#